data_AF-A0A7S3MKT7-F1
#
_entry.id   AF-A0A7S3MKT7-F1
#
_cell.length_a   1.000
_cell.length_b   1.000
_cell.length_c   1.000
_cell.angle_alpha   90.00
_cell.angle_beta   90.00
_cell.angle_gamma   90.00
#
_symmetry.space_group_name_H-M   'P 1'
#
loop_
_entity.id
_entity.type
_entity.pdbx_description
1 polymer ?
#
loop_
_entity_poly.entity_id
_entity_poly.type
_entity_poly.pdbx_seq_one_letter_code
_entity_poly.pdbx_strand_id
1 'polypeptide(L)'
;MTADGACSDCNPNSELKACSKCKDEFTCLECAPGMRFENGVCNACSPACADCNQLTGVCNACKEGYFIDSKTKTCEPCKEGCLECSDKQTCSKCNINMHQLMYPEDMQCKCDLGRDWMPSAQGAWTCECKGDYLTQDGRCTTIEEAFPGCAWTYKAGELDEHRVVGLRVGKNVSNGFVDAGVYRCGACQSAMDFFDHEEGQCVACSQ
;
A
#
# COMPACT_ATOMS: atom_id res chain seq x y z
N MET A 1 27.17 -28.37 -21.32
CA MET A 1 26.89 -29.38 -22.37
C MET A 1 27.11 -30.74 -21.76
N THR A 2 26.05 -31.54 -21.61
CA THR A 2 26.21 -32.97 -21.29
C THR A 2 26.71 -33.72 -22.52
N ALA A 3 27.20 -34.94 -22.31
CA ALA A 3 27.78 -35.79 -23.36
C ALA A 3 26.84 -36.12 -24.54
N ASP A 4 25.56 -35.74 -24.46
CA ASP A 4 24.53 -36.01 -25.47
C ASP A 4 24.12 -34.78 -26.31
N GLY A 5 24.83 -33.65 -26.21
CA GLY A 5 24.60 -32.50 -27.10
C GLY A 5 23.31 -31.71 -26.83
N ALA A 6 22.65 -31.92 -25.68
CA ALA A 6 21.56 -31.08 -25.21
C ALA A 6 22.09 -29.90 -24.36
N CYS A 7 21.46 -28.72 -24.49
CA CYS A 7 21.63 -27.63 -23.53
C CYS A 7 21.11 -28.09 -22.17
N SER A 8 22.02 -28.29 -21.22
CA SER A 8 21.69 -28.55 -19.82
C SER A 8 21.22 -27.25 -19.19
N ASP A 9 19.92 -27.14 -18.90
CA ASP A 9 19.39 -26.08 -18.05
C ASP A 9 20.16 -26.04 -16.73
N CYS A 10 20.41 -24.82 -16.22
CA CYS A 10 21.04 -24.66 -14.91
C CYS A 10 20.17 -25.37 -13.86
N ASN A 11 20.70 -26.43 -13.25
CA ASN A 11 19.93 -27.30 -12.37
C ASN A 11 19.36 -26.50 -11.19
N PRO A 12 18.03 -26.36 -11.05
CA PRO A 12 17.43 -25.59 -9.95
C PRO A 12 17.60 -26.25 -8.57
N ASN A 13 18.08 -27.51 -8.53
CA ASN A 13 18.39 -28.27 -7.32
C ASN A 13 19.90 -28.31 -6.99
N SER A 14 20.77 -27.65 -7.76
CA SER A 14 22.16 -27.42 -7.34
C SER A 14 22.27 -26.18 -6.44
N GLU A 15 23.40 -25.97 -5.78
CA GLU A 15 23.67 -24.75 -4.99
C GLU A 15 23.61 -23.44 -5.82
N LEU A 16 23.39 -23.54 -7.14
CA LEU A 16 23.30 -22.45 -8.12
C LEU A 16 21.87 -21.97 -8.41
N LYS A 17 20.95 -22.08 -7.45
CA LYS A 17 19.54 -21.62 -7.54
C LYS A 17 19.37 -20.13 -7.94
N ALA A 18 20.47 -19.38 -7.92
CA ALA A 18 20.60 -17.97 -8.22
C ALA A 18 21.24 -17.64 -9.59
N CYS A 19 21.49 -18.65 -10.44
CA CYS A 19 22.24 -18.50 -11.67
C CYS A 19 21.34 -18.44 -12.91
N SER A 20 21.48 -17.40 -13.73
CA SER A 20 20.75 -17.24 -15.00
C SER A 20 21.47 -17.86 -16.19
N LYS A 21 22.80 -17.89 -16.19
CA LYS A 21 23.59 -18.61 -17.20
C LYS A 21 24.74 -19.34 -16.55
N CYS A 22 24.88 -20.63 -16.85
CA CYS A 22 25.91 -21.50 -16.30
C CYS A 22 26.74 -22.13 -17.43
N LYS A 23 28.02 -22.39 -17.15
CA LYS A 23 28.92 -23.13 -18.05
C LYS A 23 28.74 -24.65 -17.89
N ASP A 24 28.55 -25.09 -16.65
CA ASP A 24 28.33 -26.46 -16.21
C ASP A 24 27.54 -26.46 -14.89
N GLU A 25 27.26 -27.63 -14.32
CA GLU A 25 26.44 -27.79 -13.10
C GLU A 25 27.01 -27.10 -11.85
N PHE A 26 28.29 -26.66 -11.88
CA PHE A 26 29.00 -26.05 -10.76
C PHE A 26 29.51 -24.63 -11.03
N THR A 27 29.44 -24.15 -12.28
CA THR A 27 30.02 -22.86 -12.69
C THR A 27 28.97 -21.90 -13.22
N CYS A 28 28.67 -20.84 -12.46
CA CYS A 28 27.85 -19.72 -12.93
C CYS A 28 28.67 -18.73 -13.76
N LEU A 29 28.10 -18.29 -14.88
CA LEU A 29 28.63 -17.20 -15.71
C LEU A 29 27.88 -15.89 -15.49
N GLU A 30 26.58 -15.96 -15.18
CA GLU A 30 25.73 -14.79 -14.98
C GLU A 30 24.69 -15.08 -13.91
N CYS A 31 24.63 -14.23 -12.88
CA CYS A 31 23.65 -14.37 -11.81
C CYS A 31 22.26 -13.90 -12.27
N ALA A 32 21.23 -14.31 -11.54
CA ALA A 32 19.88 -13.80 -11.75
C ALA A 32 19.78 -12.29 -11.43
N PRO A 33 18.81 -11.57 -12.02
CA PRO A 33 18.53 -10.18 -11.66
C PRO A 33 18.37 -10.01 -10.15
N GLY A 34 18.94 -8.93 -9.60
CA GLY A 34 18.94 -8.71 -8.14
C GLY A 34 19.98 -9.56 -7.38
N MET A 35 20.92 -10.20 -8.07
CA MET A 35 22.05 -10.93 -7.47
C MET A 35 23.39 -10.47 -8.04
N ARG A 36 24.45 -10.62 -7.25
CA ARG A 36 25.85 -10.30 -7.57
C ARG A 36 26.75 -11.51 -7.39
N PHE A 37 27.85 -11.52 -8.13
CA PHE A 37 28.88 -12.53 -8.06
C PHE A 37 29.90 -12.17 -6.98
N GLU A 38 30.07 -13.04 -5.99
CA GLU A 38 30.99 -12.84 -4.88
C GLU A 38 31.63 -14.19 -4.52
N ASN A 39 32.95 -14.29 -4.67
CA ASN A 39 33.74 -15.50 -4.38
C ASN A 39 33.27 -16.78 -5.09
N GLY A 40 32.81 -16.69 -6.34
CA GLY A 40 32.37 -17.87 -7.11
C GLY A 40 30.89 -18.22 -6.91
N VAL A 41 30.17 -17.46 -6.09
CA VAL A 41 28.76 -17.71 -5.75
C VAL A 41 27.93 -16.46 -6.06
N CYS A 42 26.66 -16.67 -6.45
CA CYS A 42 25.70 -15.59 -6.61
C CYS A 42 25.03 -15.28 -5.27
N ASN A 43 25.32 -14.11 -4.71
CA ASN A 43 24.67 -13.58 -3.51
C ASN A 43 23.63 -12.53 -3.90
N ALA A 44 22.59 -12.35 -3.09
CA ALA A 44 21.63 -11.27 -3.32
C ALA A 44 22.31 -9.89 -3.25
N CYS A 45 21.80 -8.94 -4.05
CA CYS A 45 22.12 -7.53 -3.87
C CYS A 45 21.70 -7.06 -2.47
N SER A 46 22.17 -5.88 -2.06
CA SER A 46 21.75 -5.26 -0.81
C SER A 46 20.21 -5.22 -0.71
N PRO A 47 19.60 -5.45 0.47
CA PRO A 47 18.15 -5.62 0.58
C PRO A 47 17.30 -4.47 0.01
N ALA A 48 17.80 -3.23 0.06
CA ALA A 48 17.16 -2.03 -0.49
C ALA A 48 17.37 -1.83 -2.00
N CYS A 49 18.21 -2.64 -2.63
CA CYS A 49 18.56 -2.57 -4.03
C CYS A 49 17.67 -3.51 -4.84
N ALA A 50 17.04 -2.99 -5.89
CA ALA A 50 16.25 -3.79 -6.83
C ALA A 50 17.15 -4.47 -7.86
N ASP A 51 18.18 -3.77 -8.33
CA ASP A 51 19.17 -4.28 -9.27
C ASP A 51 20.57 -3.72 -8.98
N CYS A 52 21.58 -4.59 -8.96
CA CYS A 52 22.96 -4.20 -8.73
C CYS A 52 23.89 -4.77 -9.80
N ASN A 53 25.01 -4.06 -10.02
CA ASN A 53 26.09 -4.55 -10.85
C ASN A 53 26.63 -5.87 -10.31
N GLN A 54 26.62 -6.90 -11.15
CA GLN A 54 26.98 -8.26 -10.72
C GLN A 54 28.44 -8.40 -10.27
N LEU A 55 29.36 -7.53 -10.71
CA LEU A 55 30.78 -7.61 -10.37
C LEU A 55 31.15 -6.73 -9.19
N THR A 56 30.63 -5.51 -9.14
CA THR A 56 31.00 -4.51 -8.13
C THR A 56 30.04 -4.48 -6.94
N GLY A 57 28.84 -5.06 -7.08
CA GLY A 57 27.77 -4.97 -6.10
C GLY A 57 27.14 -3.57 -5.97
N VAL A 58 27.58 -2.60 -6.77
CA VAL A 58 27.04 -1.24 -6.79
C VAL A 58 25.59 -1.29 -7.26
N CYS A 59 24.69 -0.65 -6.52
CA CYS A 59 23.29 -0.63 -6.89
C CYS A 59 23.05 0.25 -8.13
N ASN A 60 22.34 -0.26 -9.12
CA ASN A 60 21.91 0.50 -10.31
C ASN A 60 20.52 1.10 -10.11
N ALA A 61 19.63 0.36 -9.43
CA ALA A 61 18.25 0.75 -9.17
C ALA A 61 17.83 0.33 -7.75
N CYS A 62 17.28 1.28 -7.00
CA CYS A 62 16.74 1.03 -5.67
C CYS A 62 15.30 0.53 -5.74
N LYS A 63 14.87 -0.20 -4.70
CA LYS A 63 13.47 -0.58 -4.55
C LYS A 63 12.61 0.66 -4.27
N GLU A 64 11.30 0.54 -4.49
CA GLU A 64 10.34 1.57 -4.09
C GLU A 64 10.51 1.93 -2.60
N GLY A 65 10.40 3.22 -2.28
CA GLY A 65 10.70 3.78 -0.97
C GLY A 65 12.19 4.04 -0.70
N TYR A 66 13.07 3.86 -1.70
CA TYR A 66 14.50 4.15 -1.60
C TYR A 66 15.02 4.95 -2.80
N PHE A 67 16.05 5.77 -2.58
CA PHE A 67 16.79 6.48 -3.62
C PHE A 67 18.26 6.09 -3.60
N ILE A 68 18.95 6.24 -4.72
CA ILE A 68 20.38 5.99 -4.80
C ILE A 68 21.15 7.23 -4.34
N ASP A 69 21.89 7.12 -3.24
CA ASP A 69 22.77 8.20 -2.81
C ASP A 69 23.95 8.33 -3.77
N SER A 70 24.12 9.53 -4.32
CA SER A 70 25.11 9.79 -5.37
C SER A 70 26.56 9.65 -4.89
N LYS A 71 26.81 9.82 -3.58
CA LYS A 71 28.15 9.79 -2.95
C LYS A 71 28.54 8.38 -2.54
N THR A 72 27.64 7.64 -1.89
CA THR A 72 27.93 6.28 -1.41
C THR A 72 27.60 5.21 -2.44
N LYS A 73 26.77 5.53 -3.45
CA LYS A 73 26.20 4.57 -4.42
C LYS A 73 25.38 3.46 -3.76
N THR A 74 24.83 3.74 -2.57
CA THR A 74 23.94 2.83 -1.85
C THR A 74 22.51 3.36 -1.86
N CYS A 75 21.55 2.45 -1.71
CA CYS A 75 20.15 2.83 -1.55
C CYS A 75 19.88 3.31 -0.13
N GLU A 76 19.48 4.56 -0.01
CA GLU A 76 19.00 5.15 1.24
C GLU A 76 17.48 5.25 1.22
N PRO A 77 16.80 5.08 2.37
CA PRO A 77 15.36 5.19 2.43
C PRO A 77 14.92 6.61 2.10
N CYS A 78 13.83 6.71 1.34
CA CYS A 78 13.08 7.95 1.19
C CYS A 78 12.52 8.41 2.54
N LYS A 79 12.08 9.67 2.59
CA LYS A 79 11.27 10.15 3.72
C LYS A 79 10.04 9.27 3.88
N GLU A 80 9.63 9.04 5.13
CA GLU A 80 8.45 8.24 5.44
C GLU A 80 7.20 8.76 4.70
N GLY A 81 6.39 7.85 4.16
CA GLY A 81 5.24 8.18 3.30
C GLY A 81 5.56 8.41 1.82
N CYS A 82 6.84 8.51 1.45
CA CYS A 82 7.26 8.69 0.07
C CYS A 82 7.59 7.37 -0.63
N LEU A 83 7.00 7.13 -1.80
CA LEU A 83 7.23 5.94 -2.63
C LEU A 83 8.40 6.13 -3.61
N GLU A 84 8.55 7.33 -4.17
CA GLU A 84 9.64 7.68 -5.07
C GLU A 84 10.21 9.04 -4.66
N CYS A 85 11.54 9.12 -4.51
CA CYS A 85 12.24 10.34 -4.12
C CYS A 85 13.57 10.47 -4.88
N SER A 86 14.03 11.70 -5.09
CA SER A 86 15.37 11.96 -5.67
C SER A 86 16.45 12.08 -4.60
N ASP A 87 16.06 12.44 -3.39
CA ASP A 87 16.88 12.54 -2.21
C ASP A 87 16.01 12.41 -0.95
N LYS A 88 16.61 12.54 0.23
CA LYS A 88 15.94 12.38 1.51
C LYS A 88 14.83 13.40 1.79
N GLN A 89 14.77 14.52 1.08
CA GLN A 89 13.79 15.60 1.27
C GLN A 89 12.81 15.75 0.10
N THR A 90 13.24 15.40 -1.11
CA THR A 90 12.47 15.64 -2.32
C THR A 90 11.66 14.41 -2.73
N CYS A 91 10.36 14.43 -2.47
CA CYS A 91 9.45 13.35 -2.88
C CYS A 91 8.81 13.65 -4.25
N SER A 92 8.81 12.67 -5.15
CA SER A 92 8.12 12.75 -6.44
C SER A 92 6.81 11.96 -6.48
N LYS A 93 6.63 10.99 -5.57
CA LYS A 93 5.40 10.20 -5.49
C LYS A 93 5.11 9.73 -4.07
N CYS A 94 3.90 10.00 -3.58
CA CYS A 94 3.46 9.55 -2.26
C CYS A 94 2.99 8.10 -2.28
N ASN A 95 3.13 7.43 -1.15
CA ASN A 95 2.54 6.12 -0.94
C ASN A 95 1.02 6.26 -0.81
N ILE A 96 0.30 5.91 -1.87
CA ILE A 96 -1.16 6.03 -1.94
C ILE A 96 -1.90 5.22 -0.87
N ASN A 97 -1.27 4.14 -0.36
CA ASN A 97 -1.83 3.32 0.71
C ASN A 97 -1.81 4.03 2.08
N MET A 98 -1.15 5.20 2.18
CA MET A 98 -1.11 6.02 3.39
C MET A 98 -2.07 7.20 3.34
N HIS A 99 -2.95 7.30 2.33
CA HIS A 99 -3.92 8.39 2.16
C HIS A 99 -3.29 9.80 2.18
N GLN A 100 -2.12 9.89 1.55
CA GLN A 100 -1.35 11.12 1.41
C GLN A 100 -1.43 11.67 -0.01
N LEU A 101 -1.43 13.00 -0.10
CA LEU A 101 -1.29 13.74 -1.35
C LEU A 101 0.07 14.44 -1.41
N MET A 102 0.55 14.63 -2.64
CA MET A 102 1.73 15.43 -2.89
C MET A 102 1.38 16.91 -2.80
N TYR A 103 2.15 17.67 -2.01
CA TYR A 103 2.07 19.11 -1.95
C TYR A 103 3.22 19.69 -2.79
N PRO A 104 2.93 20.29 -3.96
CA PRO A 104 3.98 20.72 -4.89
C PRO A 104 4.87 21.85 -4.35
N GLU A 105 4.35 22.65 -3.41
CA GLU A 105 5.06 23.81 -2.85
C GLU A 105 6.29 23.42 -2.03
N ASP A 106 6.21 22.30 -1.32
CA ASP A 106 7.27 21.80 -0.45
C ASP A 106 7.76 20.40 -0.80
N MET A 107 7.28 19.82 -1.91
CA MET A 107 7.62 18.49 -2.43
C MET A 107 7.49 17.39 -1.38
N GLN A 108 6.45 17.51 -0.54
CA GLN A 108 6.20 16.63 0.59
C GLN A 108 4.83 15.96 0.52
N CYS A 109 4.78 14.74 1.02
CA CYS A 109 3.54 14.00 1.23
C CYS A 109 2.90 14.42 2.54
N LYS A 110 1.63 14.82 2.50
CA LYS A 110 0.83 15.12 3.69
C LYS A 110 -0.55 14.48 3.55
N CYS A 111 -1.23 14.28 4.66
CA CYS A 111 -2.56 13.68 4.67
C CYS A 111 -3.55 14.47 3.81
N ASP A 112 -4.45 13.74 3.16
CA ASP A 112 -5.52 14.33 2.35
C ASP A 112 -6.60 14.97 3.23
N LEU A 113 -6.30 16.19 3.72
CA LEU A 113 -7.21 16.96 4.57
C LEU A 113 -8.54 17.26 3.85
N GLY A 114 -8.55 17.33 2.51
CA GLY A 114 -9.75 17.57 1.71
C GLY A 114 -10.73 16.39 1.72
N ARG A 115 -10.22 15.18 1.98
CA ARG A 115 -11.00 13.96 2.19
C ARG A 115 -11.07 13.54 3.66
N ASP A 116 -10.85 14.48 4.58
CA ASP A 116 -10.97 14.29 6.03
C ASP A 116 -9.98 13.23 6.61
N TRP A 117 -8.85 13.02 5.91
CA TRP A 117 -7.71 12.26 6.41
C TRP A 117 -6.78 13.20 7.18
N MET A 118 -6.59 12.94 8.47
CA MET A 118 -5.84 13.81 9.36
C MET A 118 -4.54 13.16 9.84
N PRO A 119 -3.49 13.94 10.17
CA PRO A 119 -2.31 13.38 10.82
C PRO A 119 -2.69 12.69 12.15
N SER A 120 -2.21 11.47 12.34
CA SER A 120 -2.35 10.70 13.56
C SER A 120 -1.68 11.39 14.73
N ALA A 121 -2.27 11.23 15.93
CA ALA A 121 -1.62 11.66 17.16
C ALA A 121 -0.38 10.81 17.51
N GLN A 122 -0.26 9.60 16.92
CA GLN A 122 0.78 8.62 17.23
C GLN A 122 2.02 8.79 16.33
N GLY A 123 1.95 9.64 15.30
CA GLY A 123 3.07 9.94 14.42
C GLY A 123 2.73 11.00 13.37
N ALA A 124 3.70 11.86 13.06
CA ALA A 124 3.53 12.99 12.14
C ALA A 124 3.26 12.59 10.67
N TRP A 125 3.39 11.31 10.33
CA TRP A 125 3.35 10.79 8.96
C TRP A 125 2.34 9.66 8.75
N THR A 126 1.59 9.26 9.77
CA THR A 126 0.46 8.33 9.62
C THR A 126 -0.83 9.13 9.49
N CYS A 127 -1.65 8.80 8.50
CA CYS A 127 -2.94 9.47 8.29
C CYS A 127 -4.06 8.61 8.88
N GLU A 128 -4.87 9.22 9.74
CA GLU A 128 -6.03 8.62 10.36
C GLU A 128 -7.30 9.24 9.81
N CYS A 129 -8.32 8.41 9.68
CA CYS A 129 -9.63 8.86 9.27
C CYS A 129 -10.28 9.62 10.42
N LYS A 130 -10.72 10.86 10.18
CA LYS A 130 -11.40 11.67 11.21
C LYS A 130 -12.68 11.01 11.72
N GLY A 131 -13.34 10.22 10.87
CA GLY A 131 -14.51 9.42 11.21
C GLY A 131 -14.23 7.92 11.09
N ASP A 132 -15.21 7.12 11.48
CA ASP A 132 -15.09 5.66 11.42
C ASP A 132 -15.38 5.08 10.03
N TYR A 133 -15.91 5.88 9.09
CA TYR A 133 -16.44 5.41 7.81
C TYR A 133 -15.72 6.04 6.61
N LEU A 134 -15.50 5.26 5.56
CA LEU A 134 -14.90 5.69 4.30
C LEU A 134 -15.90 5.54 3.16
N THR A 135 -16.28 6.62 2.50
CA THR A 135 -17.10 6.64 1.27
C THR A 135 -16.45 5.87 0.11
N GLN A 136 -17.21 5.59 -0.95
CA GLN A 136 -16.71 4.88 -2.14
C GLN A 136 -15.54 5.59 -2.84
N ASP A 137 -15.52 6.92 -2.82
CA ASP A 137 -14.49 7.77 -3.39
C ASP A 137 -13.29 7.97 -2.43
N GLY A 138 -13.29 7.29 -1.28
CA GLY A 138 -12.19 7.24 -0.32
C GLY A 138 -12.14 8.42 0.65
N ARG A 139 -13.26 9.15 0.81
CA ARG A 139 -13.39 10.23 1.80
C ARG A 139 -13.86 9.71 3.16
N CYS A 140 -13.23 10.22 4.22
CA CYS A 140 -13.60 9.97 5.59
C CYS A 140 -14.88 10.70 5.99
N THR A 141 -15.76 10.01 6.71
CA THR A 141 -17.05 10.53 7.15
C THR A 141 -17.44 9.93 8.49
N THR A 142 -18.20 10.69 9.27
CA THR A 142 -18.79 10.22 10.53
C THR A 142 -20.10 9.45 10.28
N ILE A 143 -20.61 8.78 11.31
CA ILE A 143 -21.93 8.15 11.26
C ILE A 143 -23.04 9.19 10.99
N GLU A 144 -22.95 10.38 11.57
CA GLU A 144 -23.97 11.42 11.43
C GLU A 144 -23.99 11.98 10.01
N GLU A 145 -22.82 12.17 9.40
CA GLU A 145 -22.72 12.62 8.02
C GLU A 145 -23.15 11.53 7.02
N ALA A 146 -22.89 10.26 7.33
CA ALA A 146 -23.25 9.13 6.47
C ALA A 146 -24.72 8.67 6.63
N PHE A 147 -25.27 8.78 7.84
CA PHE A 147 -26.59 8.33 8.25
C PHE A 147 -27.17 9.34 9.26
N PRO A 148 -27.72 10.48 8.80
CA PRO A 148 -28.22 11.52 9.68
C PRO A 148 -29.27 11.00 10.66
N GLY A 149 -29.12 11.36 11.93
CA GLY A 149 -29.98 10.91 13.02
C GLY A 149 -29.83 9.44 13.40
N CYS A 150 -28.83 8.72 12.88
CA CYS A 150 -28.58 7.33 13.23
C CYS A 150 -27.75 7.21 14.52
N ALA A 151 -28.14 6.33 15.43
CA ALA A 151 -27.46 6.10 16.70
C ALA A 151 -26.25 5.16 16.55
N TRP A 152 -26.37 4.12 15.72
CA TRP A 152 -25.32 3.15 15.46
C TRP A 152 -25.58 2.42 14.13
N THR A 153 -24.55 1.84 13.53
CA THR A 153 -24.67 1.04 12.30
C THR A 153 -24.16 -0.39 12.52
N TYR A 154 -24.56 -1.29 11.62
CA TYR A 154 -24.04 -2.64 11.53
C TYR A 154 -23.75 -3.02 10.07
N LYS A 155 -22.82 -3.96 9.86
CA LYS A 155 -22.52 -4.52 8.54
C LYS A 155 -23.68 -5.42 8.12
N ALA A 156 -24.39 -5.02 7.08
CA ALA A 156 -25.54 -5.74 6.52
C ALA A 156 -25.15 -6.66 5.35
N GLY A 157 -23.92 -6.54 4.84
CA GLY A 157 -23.39 -7.45 3.84
C GLY A 157 -22.05 -6.98 3.27
N GLU A 158 -21.48 -7.82 2.41
CA GLU A 158 -20.33 -7.46 1.58
C GLU A 158 -20.73 -6.53 0.43
N LEU A 159 -19.74 -5.86 -0.16
CA LEU A 159 -19.92 -5.05 -1.37
C LEU A 159 -20.33 -5.97 -2.54
N ASP A 160 -21.47 -5.68 -3.16
CA ASP A 160 -21.99 -6.35 -4.35
C ASP A 160 -22.52 -5.28 -5.32
N GLU A 161 -22.27 -5.45 -6.62
CA GLU A 161 -22.79 -4.59 -7.69
C GLU A 161 -24.32 -4.40 -7.61
N HIS A 162 -25.06 -5.39 -7.08
CA HIS A 162 -26.53 -5.42 -7.09
C HIS A 162 -27.22 -4.90 -5.81
N ARG A 163 -26.47 -4.53 -4.75
CA ARG A 163 -27.05 -4.01 -3.50
C ARG A 163 -26.96 -2.49 -3.47
N VAL A 164 -28.12 -1.83 -3.57
CA VAL A 164 -28.25 -0.36 -3.73
C VAL A 164 -28.74 0.34 -2.45
N VAL A 165 -28.81 -0.34 -1.30
CA VAL A 165 -29.36 0.28 -0.08
C VAL A 165 -28.41 0.14 1.11
N GLY A 166 -27.67 1.22 1.35
CA GLY A 166 -26.61 1.39 2.35
C GLY A 166 -25.37 2.02 1.72
N LEU A 167 -24.78 3.03 2.36
CA LEU A 167 -23.51 3.61 1.92
C LEU A 167 -22.50 2.45 1.80
N ARG A 168 -21.89 2.27 0.63
CA ARG A 168 -20.76 1.34 0.46
C ARG A 168 -19.59 1.99 1.17
N VAL A 169 -19.42 1.66 2.45
CA VAL A 169 -18.39 2.23 3.30
C VAL A 169 -17.46 1.17 3.84
N GLY A 170 -16.21 1.56 4.08
CA GLY A 170 -15.30 0.82 4.95
C GLY A 170 -15.37 1.34 6.37
N LYS A 171 -15.46 0.46 7.38
CA LYS A 171 -15.34 0.87 8.80
C LYS A 171 -13.95 0.60 9.32
N ASN A 172 -13.32 1.58 9.97
CA ASN A 172 -12.06 1.35 10.67
C ASN A 172 -12.33 0.51 11.92
N VAL A 173 -11.81 -0.72 11.95
CA VAL A 173 -11.89 -1.61 13.13
C VAL A 173 -10.65 -1.45 14.01
N SER A 174 -10.74 -1.88 15.27
CA SER A 174 -9.72 -1.68 16.34
C SER A 174 -8.29 -2.13 16.00
N ASN A 175 -8.10 -2.88 14.92
CA ASN A 175 -6.81 -3.37 14.44
C ASN A 175 -6.26 -2.57 13.23
N GLY A 176 -6.85 -1.42 12.89
CA GLY A 176 -6.40 -0.57 11.79
C GLY A 176 -6.75 -1.09 10.39
N PHE A 177 -7.64 -2.09 10.30
CA PHE A 177 -8.17 -2.58 9.04
C PHE A 177 -9.47 -1.87 8.69
N VAL A 178 -9.64 -1.57 7.42
CA VAL A 178 -10.89 -1.04 6.88
C VAL A 178 -11.77 -2.22 6.48
N ASP A 179 -12.84 -2.48 7.24
CA ASP A 179 -13.83 -3.51 6.91
C ASP A 179 -14.84 -2.95 5.90
N ALA A 180 -14.56 -3.17 4.62
CA ALA A 180 -15.40 -2.77 3.51
C ALA A 180 -16.72 -3.55 3.49
N GLY A 181 -17.84 -2.85 3.37
CA GLY A 181 -19.15 -3.49 3.32
C GLY A 181 -20.32 -2.55 3.06
N VAL A 182 -21.51 -3.12 3.05
CA VAL A 182 -22.77 -2.37 3.07
C VAL A 182 -23.17 -2.20 4.52
N TYR A 183 -23.19 -0.97 5.01
CA TYR A 183 -23.61 -0.65 6.38
C TYR A 183 -25.03 -0.09 6.39
N ARG A 184 -25.77 -0.43 7.45
CA ARG A 184 -27.14 0.03 7.67
C ARG A 184 -27.29 0.65 9.04
N CYS A 185 -28.20 1.62 9.14
CA CYS A 185 -28.60 2.16 10.42
C CYS A 185 -29.28 1.09 11.28
N GLY A 186 -28.83 0.93 12.51
CA GLY A 186 -29.37 -0.01 13.49
C GLY A 186 -30.53 0.56 14.30
N ALA A 187 -30.45 1.84 14.63
CA ALA A 187 -31.51 2.57 15.31
C ALA A 187 -31.37 4.07 15.06
N CYS A 188 -32.49 4.78 14.99
CA CYS A 188 -32.50 6.22 15.05
C CYS A 188 -32.21 6.70 16.47
N GLN A 189 -31.60 7.89 16.60
CA GLN A 189 -31.32 8.52 17.89
C GLN A 189 -32.62 8.83 18.65
N SER A 190 -33.69 9.17 17.92
CA SER A 190 -35.05 9.30 18.43
C SER A 190 -35.81 7.97 18.29
N ALA A 191 -36.52 7.60 19.35
CA ALA A 191 -37.36 6.39 19.36
C ALA A 191 -38.67 6.53 18.56
N MET A 192 -39.02 7.74 18.11
CA MET A 192 -40.23 8.03 17.32
C MET A 192 -39.95 8.14 15.82
N ASP A 193 -38.69 7.95 15.42
CA ASP A 193 -38.23 8.12 14.06
C ASP A 193 -37.98 6.73 13.44
N PHE A 194 -38.13 6.63 12.13
CA PHE A 194 -37.75 5.45 11.37
C PHE A 194 -36.66 5.80 10.37
N PHE A 195 -35.82 4.83 10.01
CA PHE A 195 -34.81 5.05 8.99
C PHE A 195 -35.45 4.90 7.61
N ASP A 196 -35.54 6.00 6.87
CA ASP A 196 -35.96 6.00 5.49
C ASP A 196 -34.81 5.52 4.60
N HIS A 197 -35.05 4.44 3.87
CA HIS A 197 -34.05 3.83 3.01
C HIS A 197 -33.87 4.53 1.66
N GLU A 198 -34.86 5.29 1.20
CA GLU A 198 -34.80 6.09 -0.02
C GLU A 198 -34.08 7.41 0.25
N GLU A 199 -34.39 8.05 1.39
CA GLU A 199 -33.73 9.29 1.81
C GLU A 199 -32.38 9.05 2.51
N GLY A 200 -32.14 7.83 3.00
CA GLY A 200 -30.89 7.45 3.66
C GLY A 200 -30.69 8.10 5.04
N GLN A 201 -31.77 8.52 5.68
CA GLN A 201 -31.75 9.25 6.95
C GLN A 201 -32.89 8.83 7.87
N CYS A 202 -32.75 9.11 9.16
CA CYS A 202 -33.85 8.99 10.10
C CYS A 202 -34.86 10.11 9.91
N VAL A 203 -36.13 9.75 9.72
CA VAL A 203 -37.24 10.69 9.54
C VAL A 203 -38.31 10.45 10.60
N ALA A 204 -38.99 11.53 11.01
CA ALA A 204 -40.09 11.44 11.96
C ALA A 204 -41.29 10.73 11.34
N CYS A 205 -42.01 9.93 12.14
CA CYS A 205 -43.31 9.40 11.71
C CYS A 205 -44.28 10.56 11.42
N SER A 206 -44.68 10.74 10.17
CA SER A 206 -45.82 11.60 9.83
C SER A 206 -47.12 10.87 10.18
N GLN A 207 -48.04 11.56 10.86
CA GLN A 207 -49.37 11.06 11.21
C GLN A 207 -50.30 11.05 10.00
#